data_AF-A0A846BKE3-F1
#
_entry.id   AF-A0A846BKE3-F1
#
_cell.length_a   1.000
_cell.length_b   1.000
_cell.length_c   1.000
_cell.angle_alpha   90.00
_cell.angle_beta   90.00
_cell.angle_gamma   90.00
#
_symmetry.space_group_name_H-M   'P 1'
#
loop_
_entity.id
_entity.type
_entity.pdbx_description
1 polymer ?
#
loop_
_entity_poly.entity_id
_entity_poly.type
_entity_poly.pdbx_seq_one_letter_code
_entity_poly.pdbx_strand_id
1 'polypeptide(L)'
;MKPAIQLLISVILIGFTGNNALADNHIQPNPPKEATEANTNAQPLLLVNPPLEATEDCLDLTLMAGLSRIAGASPNLINIVQGQQFNDCRVLLEEQEQSKSLVRWTNGETAKIGRVWYYPNGLTAKYWSGSVWHYPNGKTARSKKNWYYPNGQTAKYGSGWHYPDGNCSSQDDLISWACSIVGEEYCATILSQIEDADRVWQEMAIMELSWQAYVKSNSERRP
;
A
#
# COMPACT_ATOMS: atom_id res chain seq x y z
N MET A 1 3.50 -33.14 58.29
CA MET A 1 4.89 -32.99 58.79
C MET A 1 5.78 -32.50 57.64
N LYS A 2 6.74 -31.64 57.98
CA LYS A 2 7.65 -30.87 57.12
C LYS A 2 8.62 -31.72 56.26
N PRO A 3 9.37 -31.11 55.31
CA PRO A 3 9.74 -31.66 53.99
C PRO A 3 11.22 -32.07 53.86
N ALA A 4 11.61 -32.55 52.67
CA ALA A 4 13.01 -32.62 52.24
C ALA A 4 13.17 -32.04 50.82
N ILE A 5 14.21 -31.20 50.70
CA ILE A 5 14.62 -30.37 49.57
C ILE A 5 15.72 -31.12 48.79
N GLN A 6 15.74 -31.04 47.46
CA GLN A 6 17.03 -30.97 46.75
C GLN A 6 16.92 -30.30 45.38
N LEU A 7 17.60 -29.15 45.27
CA LEU A 7 17.96 -28.45 44.04
C LEU A 7 18.98 -29.27 43.23
N LEU A 8 18.91 -29.21 41.90
CA LEU A 8 20.09 -29.34 41.06
C LEU A 8 20.07 -28.29 39.94
N ILE A 9 21.06 -27.40 40.03
CA ILE A 9 21.51 -26.43 39.04
C ILE A 9 22.39 -27.19 38.04
N SER A 10 22.27 -26.90 36.75
CA SER A 10 23.26 -27.30 35.74
C SER A 10 23.66 -26.07 34.94
N VAL A 11 24.84 -25.54 35.26
CA VAL A 11 25.61 -24.57 34.48
C VAL A 11 26.60 -25.38 33.66
N ILE A 12 26.56 -25.26 32.33
CA ILE A 12 27.61 -25.79 31.45
C ILE A 12 28.50 -24.62 31.05
N LEU A 13 29.77 -24.74 31.43
CA LEU A 13 30.87 -23.83 31.12
C LEU A 13 31.47 -24.12 29.75
N ILE A 14 31.93 -23.03 29.15
CA ILE A 14 32.60 -22.88 27.85
C ILE A 14 34.00 -23.52 27.88
N GLY A 15 34.40 -24.13 26.78
CA GLY A 15 35.79 -24.32 26.42
C GLY A 15 35.97 -24.08 24.92
N PHE A 16 36.91 -23.21 24.54
CA PHE A 16 37.96 -23.50 23.55
C PHE A 16 38.95 -22.32 23.49
N THR A 17 40.21 -22.68 23.32
CA THR A 17 41.45 -21.90 23.44
C THR A 17 42.02 -21.46 22.08
N GLY A 18 42.86 -20.41 22.10
CA GLY A 18 43.88 -20.09 21.08
C GLY A 18 43.52 -18.87 20.21
N ASN A 19 44.39 -17.93 19.85
CA ASN A 19 45.85 -17.78 19.95
C ASN A 19 46.22 -16.28 19.89
N ASN A 20 47.37 -15.92 20.44
CA ASN A 20 48.04 -14.63 20.29
C ASN A 20 48.77 -14.52 18.93
N ALA A 21 48.70 -13.33 18.29
CA ALA A 21 49.72 -12.76 17.40
C ALA A 21 49.42 -11.24 17.26
N LEU A 22 50.12 -10.35 17.97
CA LEU A 22 51.35 -9.63 17.59
C LEU A 22 51.21 -8.65 16.40
N ALA A 23 51.41 -7.36 16.73
CA ALA A 23 52.10 -6.30 15.98
C ALA A 23 51.30 -5.06 15.49
N ASP A 24 51.90 -3.92 15.84
CA ASP A 24 51.91 -2.60 15.21
C ASP A 24 50.74 -1.60 15.39
N ASN A 25 50.91 -0.75 16.40
CA ASN A 25 50.31 0.57 16.51
C ASN A 25 51.04 1.56 15.57
N HIS A 26 50.36 2.00 14.50
CA HIS A 26 50.68 3.23 13.77
C HIS A 26 49.46 4.16 13.75
N ILE A 27 49.70 5.44 14.03
CA ILE A 27 48.74 6.52 14.30
C ILE A 27 48.14 7.08 12.98
N GLN A 28 46.85 7.48 13.05
CA GLN A 28 46.11 8.55 12.34
C GLN A 28 44.99 8.07 11.38
N PRO A 29 44.00 8.93 11.05
CA PRO A 29 43.19 9.86 11.85
C PRO A 29 41.67 9.58 11.67
N ASN A 30 40.81 10.22 12.46
CA ASN A 30 39.35 10.09 12.34
C ASN A 30 38.85 10.34 10.90
N PRO A 31 37.98 9.48 10.32
CA PRO A 31 37.20 9.81 9.14
C PRO A 31 35.99 10.70 9.48
N PRO A 32 35.47 11.47 8.49
CA PRO A 32 34.61 12.62 8.72
C PRO A 32 33.14 12.24 8.94
N LYS A 33 32.42 13.19 9.56
CA LYS A 33 30.95 13.25 9.61
C LYS A 33 30.34 12.89 8.26
N GLU A 34 29.74 11.71 8.17
CA GLU A 34 28.85 11.36 7.07
C GLU A 34 27.44 11.78 7.45
N ALA A 35 26.85 12.62 6.60
CA ALA A 35 25.53 13.16 6.75
C ALA A 35 24.50 12.03 6.72
N THR A 36 23.70 11.93 7.78
CA THR A 36 22.50 11.08 7.81
C THR A 36 21.41 11.74 6.95
N GLU A 37 21.56 11.69 5.63
CA GLU A 37 20.43 11.85 4.71
C GLU A 37 19.70 10.50 4.66
N ALA A 38 18.69 10.36 5.51
CA ALA A 38 17.74 9.26 5.42
C ALA A 38 16.94 9.43 4.12
N ASN A 39 17.37 8.69 3.11
CA ASN A 39 16.72 8.47 1.83
C ASN A 39 15.20 8.27 2.00
N THR A 40 14.44 9.30 1.63
CA THR A 40 12.98 9.33 1.62
C THR A 40 12.49 8.78 0.28
N ASN A 41 12.74 7.51 -0.05
CA ASN A 41 12.01 6.88 -1.17
C ASN A 41 12.19 5.35 -1.27
N ALA A 42 11.75 4.61 -0.25
CA ALA A 42 11.48 3.19 -0.43
C ALA A 42 10.07 2.90 0.05
N GLN A 43 9.07 3.29 -0.75
CA GLN A 43 7.74 2.72 -0.59
C GLN A 43 7.83 1.23 -0.97
N PRO A 44 7.42 0.30 -0.10
CA PRO A 44 7.45 -1.11 -0.42
C PRO A 44 6.55 -1.37 -1.64
N LEU A 45 7.08 -2.18 -2.55
CA LEU A 45 6.49 -2.53 -3.84
C LEU A 45 5.01 -2.89 -3.68
N LEU A 46 4.18 -2.19 -4.45
CA LEU A 46 2.76 -2.42 -4.53
C LEU A 46 2.47 -3.74 -5.20
N LEU A 47 1.60 -4.53 -4.57
CA LEU A 47 0.84 -5.54 -5.30
C LEU A 47 -0.28 -4.80 -6.02
N VAL A 48 0.01 -4.27 -7.22
CA VAL A 48 -0.98 -3.57 -8.07
C VAL A 48 -1.91 -4.57 -8.75
N ASN A 49 -1.40 -5.77 -9.00
CA ASN A 49 -2.17 -6.90 -9.46
C ASN A 49 -2.08 -8.03 -8.43
N PRO A 50 -3.16 -8.35 -7.71
CA PRO A 50 -3.16 -9.49 -6.80
C PRO A 50 -3.02 -10.80 -7.59
N PRO A 51 -2.47 -11.88 -6.98
CA PRO A 51 -2.39 -13.20 -7.61
C PRO A 51 -3.73 -13.66 -8.17
N LEU A 52 -3.72 -14.45 -9.25
CA LEU A 52 -4.93 -14.98 -9.90
C LEU A 52 -5.85 -15.73 -8.92
N GLU A 53 -5.26 -16.36 -7.89
CA GLU A 53 -5.96 -17.13 -6.84
C GLU A 53 -6.19 -16.33 -5.54
N ALA A 54 -6.14 -15.00 -5.61
CA ALA A 54 -6.35 -14.14 -4.44
C ALA A 54 -7.77 -14.29 -3.85
N THR A 55 -7.84 -14.28 -2.52
CA THR A 55 -9.10 -14.26 -1.77
C THR A 55 -9.85 -12.94 -1.97
N GLU A 56 -11.19 -12.92 -1.75
CA GLU A 56 -11.97 -11.66 -1.81
C GLU A 56 -11.38 -10.59 -0.88
N ASP A 57 -10.85 -10.97 0.28
CA ASP A 57 -10.25 -10.03 1.24
C ASP A 57 -8.93 -9.45 0.73
N CYS A 58 -8.10 -10.26 0.08
CA CYS A 58 -6.89 -9.75 -0.60
C CYS A 58 -7.26 -8.77 -1.72
N LEU A 59 -8.27 -9.09 -2.54
CA LEU A 59 -8.74 -8.19 -3.60
C LEU A 59 -9.27 -6.87 -3.01
N ASP A 60 -10.09 -6.97 -1.96
CA ASP A 60 -10.68 -5.82 -1.27
C ASP A 60 -9.58 -4.93 -0.66
N LEU A 61 -8.62 -5.52 0.04
CA LEU A 61 -7.49 -4.79 0.65
C LEU A 61 -6.58 -4.16 -0.40
N THR A 62 -6.38 -4.84 -1.54
CA THR A 62 -5.60 -4.29 -2.66
C THR A 62 -6.25 -3.04 -3.22
N LEU A 63 -7.58 -3.07 -3.40
CA LEU A 63 -8.33 -1.90 -3.83
C LEU A 63 -8.30 -0.80 -2.75
N MET A 64 -8.48 -1.13 -1.48
CA MET A 64 -8.38 -0.15 -0.38
C MET A 64 -7.01 0.54 -0.33
N ALA A 65 -5.92 -0.21 -0.50
CA ALA A 65 -4.57 0.32 -0.53
C ALA A 65 -4.37 1.28 -1.72
N GLY A 66 -4.79 0.89 -2.93
CA GLY A 66 -4.75 1.74 -4.11
C GLY A 66 -5.53 3.05 -3.91
N LEU A 67 -6.79 2.95 -3.47
CA LEU A 67 -7.64 4.11 -3.20
C LEU A 67 -7.04 5.02 -2.11
N SER A 68 -6.39 4.47 -1.10
CA SER A 68 -5.74 5.27 -0.05
C SER A 68 -4.60 6.12 -0.58
N ARG A 69 -3.77 5.55 -1.48
CA ARG A 69 -2.69 6.29 -2.13
C ARG A 69 -3.20 7.35 -3.08
N ILE A 70 -4.17 7.00 -3.92
CA ILE A 70 -4.78 7.95 -4.87
C ILE A 70 -5.40 9.12 -4.12
N ALA A 71 -6.09 8.87 -3.00
CA ALA A 71 -6.66 9.95 -2.18
C ALA A 71 -5.63 10.81 -1.43
N GLY A 72 -4.33 10.47 -1.46
CA GLY A 72 -3.32 11.14 -0.66
C GLY A 72 -3.57 11.01 0.84
N ALA A 73 -4.01 9.82 1.29
CA ALA A 73 -4.26 9.57 2.71
C ALA A 73 -2.98 9.69 3.54
N SER A 74 -3.12 9.80 4.87
CA SER A 74 -1.95 9.90 5.75
C SER A 74 -1.05 8.67 5.61
N PRO A 75 0.28 8.83 5.71
CA PRO A 75 1.21 7.69 5.62
C PRO A 75 0.89 6.58 6.61
N ASN A 76 0.43 6.94 7.82
CA ASN A 76 0.00 5.98 8.83
C ASN A 76 -1.18 5.12 8.35
N LEU A 77 -2.20 5.73 7.74
CA LEU A 77 -3.35 5.00 7.21
C LEU A 77 -2.92 4.05 6.09
N ILE A 78 -2.13 4.56 5.14
CA ILE A 78 -1.61 3.77 4.01
C ILE A 78 -0.84 2.55 4.52
N ASN A 79 0.08 2.75 5.47
CA ASN A 79 0.91 1.68 6.02
C ASN A 79 0.08 0.60 6.73
N ILE A 80 -0.97 0.98 7.47
CA ILE A 80 -1.85 0.02 8.13
C ILE A 80 -2.58 -0.85 7.11
N VAL A 81 -3.16 -0.23 6.07
CA VAL A 81 -3.90 -0.96 5.04
C VAL A 81 -2.97 -1.86 4.22
N GLN A 82 -1.81 -1.35 3.80
CA GLN A 82 -0.82 -2.12 3.04
C GLN A 82 -0.22 -3.27 3.86
N GLY A 83 0.05 -3.06 5.15
CA GLY A 83 0.53 -4.13 6.03
C GLY A 83 -0.47 -5.27 6.13
N GLN A 84 -1.77 -4.95 6.22
CA GLN A 84 -2.82 -5.97 6.21
C GLN A 84 -2.94 -6.64 4.84
N GLN A 85 -2.93 -5.87 3.74
CA GLN A 85 -2.92 -6.40 2.37
C GLN A 85 -1.79 -7.41 2.18
N PHE A 86 -0.57 -7.07 2.59
CA PHE A 86 0.59 -7.94 2.46
C PHE A 86 0.40 -9.26 3.23
N ASN A 87 -0.17 -9.22 4.42
CA ASN A 87 -0.42 -10.43 5.21
C ASN A 87 -1.51 -11.31 4.58
N ASP A 88 -2.61 -10.72 4.13
CA ASP A 88 -3.77 -11.47 3.62
C ASP A 88 -3.55 -11.96 2.17
N CYS A 89 -2.73 -11.26 1.38
CA CYS A 89 -2.41 -11.66 0.01
C CYS A 89 -1.24 -12.66 -0.10
N ARG A 90 -0.42 -12.80 0.94
CA ARG A 90 0.73 -13.74 0.96
C ARG A 90 0.32 -15.17 1.30
N VAL A 91 -0.81 -15.37 1.99
CA VAL A 91 -1.32 -16.70 2.33
C VAL A 91 -2.06 -17.24 1.12
N LEU A 92 -1.36 -17.95 0.23
CA LEU A 92 -1.97 -18.55 -0.96
C LEU A 92 -2.70 -19.87 -0.67
N LEU A 93 -2.42 -20.59 0.42
CA LEU A 93 -2.83 -22.00 0.52
C LEU A 93 -3.00 -22.53 1.95
N GLU A 94 -3.79 -21.87 2.82
CA GLU A 94 -4.32 -22.57 3.99
C GLU A 94 -5.84 -22.42 4.04
N GLU A 95 -6.52 -23.55 3.90
CA GLU A 95 -7.96 -23.73 4.10
C GLU A 95 -8.38 -23.13 5.45
N GLN A 96 -8.85 -21.88 5.45
CA GLN A 96 -9.74 -21.41 6.50
C GLN A 96 -10.92 -20.68 5.87
N GLU A 97 -11.94 -21.47 5.56
CA GLU A 97 -13.34 -21.08 5.34
C GLU A 97 -13.97 -20.44 6.60
N GLN A 98 -13.30 -19.48 7.21
CA GLN A 98 -13.96 -18.61 8.19
C GLN A 98 -13.63 -17.18 7.83
N SER A 99 -14.49 -16.64 6.97
CA SER A 99 -14.82 -15.22 6.95
C SER A 99 -14.88 -14.75 8.41
N LYS A 100 -13.80 -14.14 8.88
CA LYS A 100 -13.74 -13.58 10.23
C LYS A 100 -14.84 -12.52 10.25
N SER A 101 -15.89 -12.77 11.04
CA SER A 101 -17.06 -11.89 11.09
C SER A 101 -16.69 -10.48 11.55
N LEU A 102 -15.55 -10.36 12.25
CA LEU A 102 -14.91 -9.13 12.67
C LEU A 102 -13.40 -9.21 12.41
N VAL A 103 -12.87 -8.22 11.68
CA VAL A 103 -11.43 -7.95 11.56
C VAL A 103 -11.14 -6.58 12.16
N ARG A 104 -9.99 -6.42 12.80
CA ARG A 104 -9.52 -5.15 13.36
C ARG A 104 -8.19 -4.75 12.75
N TRP A 105 -8.01 -3.45 12.58
CA TRP A 105 -6.74 -2.84 12.23
C TRP A 105 -5.74 -2.92 13.39
N THR A 106 -4.46 -2.72 13.10
CA THR A 106 -3.40 -2.68 14.12
C THR A 106 -3.54 -1.50 15.09
N ASN A 107 -4.26 -0.44 14.69
CA ASN A 107 -4.62 0.67 15.58
C ASN A 107 -5.86 0.38 16.46
N GLY A 108 -6.42 -0.82 16.41
CA GLY A 108 -7.57 -1.25 17.21
C GLY A 108 -8.94 -0.94 16.58
N GLU A 109 -8.99 -0.10 15.56
CA GLU A 109 -10.23 0.23 14.85
C GLU A 109 -10.79 -0.98 14.11
N THR A 110 -12.09 -0.95 13.83
CA THR A 110 -12.74 -2.01 13.08
C THR A 110 -12.32 -1.93 11.61
N ALA A 111 -11.82 -3.04 11.05
CA ALA A 111 -11.46 -3.16 9.64
C ALA A 111 -12.61 -3.72 8.81
N LYS A 112 -13.25 -4.78 9.30
CA LYS A 112 -14.29 -5.50 8.58
C LYS A 112 -15.36 -6.01 9.53
N ILE A 113 -16.63 -5.89 9.14
CA ILE A 113 -17.75 -6.61 9.76
C ILE A 113 -18.56 -7.27 8.65
N GLY A 114 -18.65 -8.61 8.64
CA GLY A 114 -19.30 -9.34 7.56
C GLY A 114 -18.68 -9.02 6.20
N ARG A 115 -19.40 -8.33 5.31
CA ARG A 115 -18.89 -7.90 3.98
C ARG A 115 -18.55 -6.40 3.91
N VAL A 116 -18.67 -5.68 5.01
CA VAL A 116 -18.45 -4.23 5.08
C VAL A 116 -17.02 -3.96 5.51
N TRP A 117 -16.30 -3.14 4.74
CA TRP A 117 -14.95 -2.70 5.07
C TRP A 117 -14.93 -1.24 5.51
N TYR A 118 -14.03 -0.93 6.43
CA TYR A 118 -13.81 0.40 7.00
C TYR A 118 -12.32 0.71 6.96
N TYR A 119 -11.95 1.93 6.63
CA TYR A 119 -10.58 2.41 6.74
C TYR A 119 -10.14 2.55 8.20
N PRO A 120 -8.82 2.61 8.47
CA PRO A 120 -8.28 2.85 9.81
C PRO A 120 -8.73 4.14 10.50
N ASN A 121 -9.32 5.08 9.75
CA ASN A 121 -9.92 6.31 10.27
C ASN A 121 -11.44 6.18 10.55
N GLY A 122 -11.98 4.97 10.47
CA GLY A 122 -13.39 4.67 10.74
C GLY A 122 -14.35 4.91 9.57
N LEU A 123 -13.88 5.51 8.46
CA LEU A 123 -14.74 5.75 7.30
C LEU A 123 -14.98 4.46 6.51
N THR A 124 -16.19 4.25 6.02
CA THR A 124 -16.55 3.06 5.25
C THR A 124 -15.84 3.05 3.90
N ALA A 125 -15.17 1.94 3.58
CA ALA A 125 -14.54 1.70 2.28
C ALA A 125 -15.49 0.99 1.30
N LYS A 126 -16.15 -0.09 1.74
CA LYS A 126 -17.05 -0.94 0.93
C LYS A 126 -18.30 -1.27 1.73
N TYR A 127 -19.48 -1.09 1.13
CA TYR A 127 -20.75 -1.53 1.72
C TYR A 127 -21.08 -2.98 1.36
N TRP A 128 -22.06 -3.57 2.07
CA TRP A 128 -22.47 -4.97 1.93
C TRP A 128 -22.86 -5.40 0.51
N SER A 129 -23.30 -4.48 -0.34
CA SER A 129 -23.66 -4.74 -1.74
C SER A 129 -22.44 -4.93 -2.66
N GLY A 130 -21.22 -4.65 -2.16
CA GLY A 130 -19.93 -4.84 -2.83
C GLY A 130 -19.68 -3.98 -4.08
N SER A 131 -20.67 -3.20 -4.53
CA SER A 131 -20.64 -2.49 -5.81
C SER A 131 -20.22 -1.03 -5.69
N VAL A 132 -20.04 -0.51 -4.47
CA VAL A 132 -19.68 0.89 -4.20
C VAL A 132 -18.48 0.94 -3.28
N TRP A 133 -17.46 1.67 -3.74
CA TRP A 133 -16.22 1.92 -3.01
C TRP A 133 -16.04 3.40 -2.74
N HIS A 134 -15.47 3.71 -1.59
CA HIS A 134 -15.17 5.07 -1.17
C HIS A 134 -13.68 5.21 -0.91
N TYR A 135 -13.18 6.43 -1.08
CA TYR A 135 -11.88 6.85 -0.60
C TYR A 135 -11.87 7.00 0.93
N PRO A 136 -10.69 7.01 1.57
CA PRO A 136 -10.57 7.32 2.99
C PRO A 136 -10.91 8.77 3.36
N ASN A 137 -11.28 9.61 2.38
CA ASN A 137 -11.86 10.93 2.60
C ASN A 137 -13.41 10.94 2.52
N GLY A 138 -14.03 9.77 2.36
CA GLY A 138 -15.49 9.57 2.32
C GLY A 138 -16.14 9.78 0.95
N LYS A 139 -15.42 10.28 -0.06
CA LYS A 139 -15.96 10.42 -1.42
C LYS A 139 -16.03 9.07 -2.12
N THR A 140 -17.04 8.87 -2.96
CA THR A 140 -17.15 7.68 -3.79
C THR A 140 -15.97 7.61 -4.77
N ALA A 141 -15.30 6.47 -4.80
CA ALA A 141 -14.23 6.16 -5.74
C ALA A 141 -14.74 5.33 -6.92
N ARG A 142 -15.65 4.40 -6.65
CA ARG A 142 -16.21 3.51 -7.67
C ARG A 142 -17.67 3.21 -7.38
N SER A 143 -18.49 3.19 -8.43
CA SER A 143 -19.86 2.70 -8.37
C SER A 143 -20.14 1.88 -9.62
N LYS A 144 -20.39 0.58 -9.45
CA LYS A 144 -20.51 -0.39 -10.55
C LYS A 144 -19.24 -0.37 -11.43
N LYS A 145 -19.35 0.12 -12.68
CA LYS A 145 -18.27 0.24 -13.67
C LYS A 145 -17.73 1.66 -13.83
N ASN A 146 -18.23 2.60 -13.02
CA ASN A 146 -17.81 4.00 -13.10
C ASN A 146 -16.78 4.29 -12.02
N TRP A 147 -15.80 5.10 -12.38
CA TRP A 147 -14.73 5.57 -11.51
C TRP A 147 -14.83 7.08 -11.32
N TYR A 148 -14.42 7.54 -10.15
CA TYR A 148 -14.46 8.94 -9.74
C TYR A 148 -13.13 9.29 -9.08
N TYR A 149 -12.62 10.47 -9.35
CA TYR A 149 -11.42 11.01 -8.71
C TYR A 149 -11.67 11.39 -7.24
N PRO A 150 -10.62 11.56 -6.42
CA PRO A 150 -10.75 12.01 -5.03
C PRO A 150 -11.39 13.41 -4.87
N ASN A 151 -11.45 14.22 -5.93
CA ASN A 151 -12.22 15.48 -5.89
C ASN A 151 -13.73 15.26 -6.10
N GLY A 152 -14.18 14.08 -6.53
CA GLY A 152 -15.56 13.74 -6.83
C GLY A 152 -15.91 13.83 -8.32
N GLN A 153 -14.98 14.29 -9.17
CA GLN A 153 -15.19 14.30 -10.62
C GLN A 153 -15.21 12.88 -11.18
N THR A 154 -15.96 12.69 -12.27
CA THR A 154 -15.95 11.42 -13.00
C THR A 154 -14.58 11.21 -13.60
N ALA A 155 -13.98 10.04 -13.41
CA ALA A 155 -12.78 9.60 -14.12
C ALA A 155 -13.16 8.73 -15.32
N LYS A 156 -14.10 7.81 -15.12
CA LYS A 156 -14.58 6.89 -16.16
C LYS A 156 -16.07 6.68 -16.09
N TYR A 157 -16.74 6.76 -17.24
CA TYR A 157 -18.15 6.43 -17.41
C TYR A 157 -18.34 5.62 -18.70
N GLY A 158 -18.75 4.36 -18.57
CA GLY A 158 -18.81 3.44 -19.71
C GLY A 158 -17.42 3.25 -20.35
N SER A 159 -17.28 3.55 -21.65
CA SER A 159 -15.99 3.56 -22.34
C SER A 159 -15.25 4.91 -22.27
N GLY A 160 -15.94 6.00 -21.90
CA GLY A 160 -15.38 7.34 -21.88
C GLY A 160 -14.49 7.61 -20.67
N TRP A 161 -13.43 8.39 -20.89
CA TRP A 161 -12.49 8.87 -19.88
C TRP A 161 -12.62 10.38 -19.71
N HIS A 162 -12.21 10.88 -18.56
CA HIS A 162 -12.22 12.30 -18.26
C HIS A 162 -10.95 12.68 -17.51
N TYR A 163 -10.48 13.91 -17.71
CA TYR A 163 -9.44 14.50 -16.90
C TYR A 163 -9.96 14.79 -15.47
N PRO A 164 -9.07 14.94 -14.47
CA PRO A 164 -9.47 15.30 -13.12
C PRO A 164 -10.21 16.63 -12.95
N ASP A 165 -10.18 17.50 -13.96
CA ASP A 165 -10.96 18.75 -13.99
C ASP A 165 -12.39 18.56 -14.54
N GLY A 166 -12.72 17.36 -15.04
CA GLY A 166 -14.03 16.99 -15.57
C GLY A 166 -14.14 17.04 -17.10
N ASN A 167 -13.10 17.47 -17.82
CA ASN A 167 -13.12 17.49 -19.29
C ASN A 167 -13.07 16.06 -19.86
N CYS A 168 -13.83 15.79 -20.92
CA CYS A 168 -13.80 14.49 -21.61
C CYS A 168 -12.43 14.25 -22.27
N SER A 169 -12.01 12.99 -22.32
CA SER A 169 -10.78 12.54 -22.96
C SER A 169 -10.91 11.11 -23.50
N SER A 170 -9.94 10.70 -24.32
CA SER A 170 -9.70 9.29 -24.61
C SER A 170 -8.78 8.69 -23.55
N GLN A 171 -8.63 7.36 -23.56
CA GLN A 171 -7.66 6.69 -22.67
C GLN A 171 -6.24 7.13 -23.01
N ASP A 172 -5.90 7.13 -24.30
CA ASP A 172 -4.54 7.38 -24.79
C ASP A 172 -4.13 8.84 -24.57
N ASP A 173 -5.05 9.79 -24.77
CA ASP A 173 -4.80 11.22 -24.51
C ASP A 173 -4.61 11.49 -23.01
N LEU A 174 -5.39 10.81 -22.15
CA LEU A 174 -5.30 10.94 -20.70
C LEU A 174 -3.95 10.40 -20.18
N ILE A 175 -3.54 9.21 -20.65
CA ILE A 175 -2.25 8.61 -20.31
C ILE A 175 -1.10 9.49 -20.82
N SER A 176 -1.13 9.89 -22.09
CA SER A 176 -0.08 10.71 -22.71
C SER A 176 0.09 12.05 -21.97
N TRP A 177 -1.02 12.72 -21.67
CA TRP A 177 -1.02 13.93 -20.87
C TRP A 177 -0.42 13.69 -19.48
N ALA A 178 -0.87 12.65 -18.77
CA ALA A 178 -0.41 12.40 -17.41
C ALA A 178 1.09 12.11 -17.36
N CYS A 179 1.59 11.29 -18.29
CA CYS A 179 3.00 10.96 -18.44
C CYS A 179 3.87 12.19 -18.71
N SER A 180 3.39 13.15 -19.52
CA SER A 180 4.09 14.42 -19.76
C SER A 180 4.29 15.27 -18.50
N ILE A 181 3.44 15.08 -17.48
CA ILE A 181 3.51 15.84 -16.22
C ILE A 181 4.32 15.09 -15.16
N VAL A 182 4.03 13.81 -14.92
CA VAL A 182 4.66 13.05 -13.83
C VAL A 182 6.13 12.74 -14.09
N GLY A 183 6.53 12.65 -15.36
CA GLY A 183 7.89 12.30 -15.78
C GLY A 183 8.02 10.84 -16.22
N GLU A 184 9.10 10.55 -16.94
CA GLU A 184 9.31 9.29 -17.65
C GLU A 184 9.38 8.07 -16.72
N GLU A 185 10.17 8.15 -15.64
CA GLU A 185 10.38 7.02 -14.72
C GLU A 185 9.08 6.58 -14.03
N TYR A 186 8.32 7.54 -13.49
CA TYR A 186 7.03 7.25 -12.85
C TYR A 186 6.01 6.74 -13.88
N CYS A 187 5.95 7.37 -15.06
CA CYS A 187 5.09 6.92 -16.14
C CYS A 187 5.38 5.46 -16.54
N ALA A 188 6.64 5.11 -16.80
CA ALA A 188 7.04 3.77 -17.20
C ALA A 188 6.64 2.71 -16.16
N THR A 189 6.78 3.04 -14.87
CA THR A 189 6.37 2.16 -13.77
C THR A 189 4.87 1.87 -13.76
N ILE A 190 4.02 2.86 -14.08
CA ILE A 190 2.57 2.66 -14.11
C ILE A 190 2.13 2.01 -15.44
N LEU A 191 2.80 2.32 -16.55
CA LEU A 191 2.49 1.72 -17.86
C LEU A 191 2.70 0.20 -17.85
N SER A 192 3.78 -0.29 -17.23
CA SER A 192 3.98 -1.74 -17.10
C SER A 192 2.86 -2.42 -16.30
N GLN A 193 2.32 -1.74 -15.29
CA GLN A 193 1.16 -2.23 -14.53
C GLN A 193 -0.13 -2.25 -15.35
N ILE A 194 -0.29 -1.29 -16.27
CA ILE A 194 -1.48 -1.19 -17.14
C ILE A 194 -1.53 -2.32 -18.16
N GLU A 195 -0.38 -2.77 -18.66
CA GLU A 195 -0.28 -3.82 -19.69
C GLU A 195 -0.63 -5.21 -19.15
N ASP A 196 -0.17 -5.55 -17.95
CA ASP A 196 -0.31 -6.88 -17.36
C ASP A 196 -1.56 -7.04 -16.46
N ALA A 197 -2.34 -5.97 -16.30
CA ALA A 197 -3.45 -5.91 -15.38
C ALA A 197 -4.79 -6.35 -15.99
N ASP A 198 -5.59 -7.05 -15.17
CA ASP A 198 -7.02 -7.17 -15.43
C ASP A 198 -7.68 -5.79 -15.48
N ARG A 199 -8.80 -5.71 -16.20
CA ARG A 199 -9.51 -4.46 -16.50
C ARG A 199 -9.71 -3.53 -15.29
N VAL A 200 -10.05 -4.06 -14.12
CA VAL A 200 -10.28 -3.24 -12.91
C VAL A 200 -9.00 -2.57 -12.44
N TRP A 201 -7.89 -3.32 -12.40
CA TRP A 201 -6.59 -2.83 -11.97
C TRP A 201 -6.00 -1.87 -12.99
N GLN A 202 -6.19 -2.16 -14.28
CA GLN A 202 -5.83 -1.25 -15.37
C GLN A 202 -6.56 0.10 -15.25
N GLU A 203 -7.89 0.06 -15.06
CA GLU A 203 -8.68 1.29 -14.91
C GLU A 203 -8.25 2.09 -13.67
N MET A 204 -7.91 1.42 -12.56
CA MET A 204 -7.41 2.06 -11.35
C MET A 204 -6.02 2.69 -11.56
N ALA A 205 -5.11 2.01 -12.27
CA ALA A 205 -3.77 2.50 -12.56
C ALA A 205 -3.79 3.77 -13.44
N ILE A 206 -4.66 3.80 -14.46
CA ILE A 206 -4.88 5.00 -15.30
C ILE A 206 -5.43 6.15 -14.45
N MET A 207 -6.39 5.87 -13.57
CA MET A 207 -6.94 6.86 -12.64
C MET A 207 -5.87 7.40 -11.68
N GLU A 208 -5.00 6.54 -11.16
CA GLU A 208 -3.88 6.96 -10.32
C GLU A 208 -2.92 7.88 -11.08
N LEU A 209 -2.45 7.44 -12.25
CA LEU A 209 -1.51 8.19 -13.08
C LEU A 209 -2.04 9.59 -13.40
N SER A 210 -3.29 9.68 -13.86
CA SER A 210 -3.94 10.94 -14.18
C SER A 210 -4.18 11.83 -12.95
N TRP A 211 -4.49 11.24 -11.80
CA TRP A 211 -4.65 12.00 -10.56
C TRP A 211 -3.31 12.56 -10.04
N GLN A 212 -2.23 11.78 -10.08
CA GLN A 212 -0.91 12.26 -9.67
C GLN A 212 -0.43 13.41 -10.58
N ALA A 213 -0.66 13.31 -11.89
CA ALA A 213 -0.41 14.40 -12.81
C ALA A 213 -1.17 15.67 -12.42
N TYR A 214 -2.46 15.55 -12.09
CA TYR A 214 -3.27 16.67 -11.64
C TYR A 214 -2.75 17.31 -10.35
N VAL A 215 -2.41 16.50 -9.33
CA VAL A 215 -1.85 16.98 -8.07
C VAL A 215 -0.55 17.74 -8.31
N LYS A 216 0.39 17.16 -9.08
CA LYS A 216 1.67 17.77 -9.42
C LYS A 216 1.51 19.09 -10.17
N SER A 217 0.66 19.12 -11.20
CA SER A 217 0.40 20.33 -11.98
C SER A 217 -0.18 21.48 -11.15
N ASN A 218 -0.93 21.16 -10.09
CA ASN A 218 -1.52 22.17 -9.21
C ASN A 218 -0.60 22.58 -8.06
N SER A 219 0.34 21.73 -7.64
CA SER A 219 1.38 22.15 -6.68
C SER A 219 2.37 23.13 -7.32
N GLU A 220 2.71 22.94 -8.60
CA GLU A 220 3.65 23.80 -9.33
C GLU A 220 3.06 25.17 -9.70
N ARG A 221 1.73 25.31 -9.67
CA ARG A 221 1.02 26.58 -9.94
C ARG A 221 0.85 27.48 -8.71
N ARG A 222 1.22 27.02 -7.50
CA ARG A 222 1.13 27.86 -6.30
C ARG A 222 2.44 28.66 -6.14
N PRO A 223 2.39 30.01 -6.20
CA PRO A 223 3.56 30.87 -6.02
C PRO A 223 4.10 30.86 -4.59
#